data_AF-A0A7K6WGT3-F1
#
_entry.id   AF-A0A7K6WGT3-F1
#
_cell.length_a   1.000
_cell.length_b   1.000
_cell.length_c   1.000
_cell.angle_alpha   90.00
_cell.angle_beta   90.00
_cell.angle_gamma   90.00
#
_symmetry.space_group_name_H-M   'P 1'
#
loop_
_entity.id
_entity.type
_entity.pdbx_description
1 polymer ?
#
loop_
_entity_poly.entity_id
_entity_poly.type
_entity_poly.pdbx_seq_one_letter_code
_entity_poly.pdbx_strand_id
1 'polypeptide(L)'
;VLRSWSIQQDAPISKVLVFPLPSEPGAAAARDGDPVAARGYSVLVTSTVELSVVYRDVLTHGLGDQVILPASDQYDSVLCALVTDIDFDGAREILLGTYGQELLCYKYTGAAGNPPGQFRLVWTRRFPS
;
A
#
# COMPACT_ATOMS: atom_id res chain seq x y z
N VAL A 1 19.18 11.49 -11.89
CA VAL A 1 17.81 11.01 -11.58
C VAL A 1 17.36 10.16 -12.76
N LEU A 2 16.98 8.89 -12.55
CA LEU A 2 16.57 7.99 -13.63
C LEU A 2 15.15 8.30 -14.12
N ARG A 3 14.21 8.47 -13.19
CA ARG A 3 12.83 8.92 -13.41
C ARG A 3 12.36 9.71 -12.19
N SER A 4 11.45 10.65 -12.40
CA SER A 4 10.83 11.46 -11.34
C SER A 4 9.36 11.62 -11.63
N TRP A 5 8.53 11.47 -10.61
CA TRP A 5 7.09 11.66 -10.67
C TRP A 5 6.68 12.61 -9.55
N SER A 6 5.67 13.42 -9.81
CA SER A 6 5.12 14.35 -8.82
C SER A 6 3.60 14.33 -8.89
N ILE A 7 2.97 14.38 -7.72
CA ILE A 7 1.53 14.54 -7.58
C ILE A 7 1.28 15.54 -6.44
N GLN A 8 0.20 16.31 -6.56
CA GLN A 8 -0.28 17.19 -5.50
C GLN A 8 -1.41 16.48 -4.76
N GLN A 9 -1.38 16.53 -3.44
CA GLN A 9 -2.50 16.17 -2.58
C GLN A 9 -2.98 17.42 -1.87
N ASP A 10 -4.30 17.52 -1.70
CA ASP A 10 -4.92 18.72 -1.12
C ASP A 10 -4.96 18.63 0.42
N ALA A 11 -4.91 17.42 0.98
CA ALA A 11 -4.86 17.19 2.41
C ALA A 11 -3.43 16.97 2.98
N PRO A 12 -3.22 17.24 4.29
CA PRO A 12 -1.95 16.96 4.95
C PRO A 12 -1.57 15.47 4.90
N ILE A 13 -0.36 15.19 4.43
CA ILE A 13 0.21 13.84 4.41
C ILE A 13 0.71 13.50 5.81
N SER A 14 0.23 12.39 6.38
CA SER A 14 0.70 11.89 7.68
C SER A 14 1.88 10.94 7.55
N LYS A 15 1.95 10.15 6.47
CA LYS A 15 3.07 9.24 6.23
C LYS A 15 3.20 8.84 4.75
N VAL A 16 4.45 8.65 4.33
CA VAL A 16 4.79 8.04 3.04
C VAL A 16 5.75 6.88 3.30
N LEU A 17 5.46 5.71 2.71
CA LEU A 17 6.30 4.51 2.83
C LEU A 17 6.48 3.84 1.47
N VAL A 18 7.72 3.44 1.18
CA VAL A 18 8.04 2.59 0.03
C VAL A 18 8.15 1.15 0.52
N PHE A 19 7.50 0.22 -0.16
CA PHE A 19 7.53 -1.20 0.21
C PHE A 19 7.44 -2.11 -1.03
N PRO A 20 8.00 -3.34 -0.95
CA PRO A 20 7.88 -4.30 -2.04
C PRO A 20 6.48 -4.90 -2.08
N LEU A 21 5.92 -5.05 -3.28
CA LEU A 21 4.67 -5.76 -3.56
C LEU A 21 4.90 -6.69 -4.76
N PRO A 22 4.23 -7.86 -4.86
CA PRO A 22 4.33 -8.68 -6.07
C PRO A 22 3.93 -7.88 -7.31
N SER A 23 4.81 -7.82 -8.32
CA SER A 23 4.50 -7.16 -9.61
C SER A 23 3.72 -8.09 -10.51
N GLU A 24 2.86 -7.52 -11.35
CA GLU A 24 2.19 -8.20 -12.47
C GLU A 24 3.20 -9.02 -13.30
N PRO A 25 2.89 -10.26 -13.72
CA PRO A 25 3.87 -11.17 -14.34
C PRO A 25 4.34 -10.69 -15.72
N GLY A 26 3.68 -9.67 -16.29
CA GLY A 26 4.02 -9.10 -17.60
C GLY A 26 5.14 -8.06 -17.58
N ALA A 27 5.50 -7.50 -16.43
CA ALA A 27 6.50 -6.43 -16.35
C ALA A 27 7.96 -6.94 -16.29
N ALA A 28 8.16 -8.16 -15.79
CA ALA A 28 9.50 -8.73 -15.53
C ALA A 28 9.77 -10.07 -16.24
N ALA A 29 8.87 -10.56 -17.12
CA ALA A 29 9.06 -11.82 -17.85
C ALA A 29 10.19 -11.81 -18.90
N ALA A 30 11.06 -10.80 -18.91
CA ALA A 30 12.20 -10.76 -19.80
C ALA A 30 13.41 -10.12 -19.10
N ARG A 31 14.06 -10.87 -18.20
CA ARG A 31 15.52 -11.02 -18.09
C ARG A 31 15.86 -11.62 -16.72
N ASP A 32 16.40 -12.82 -16.77
CA ASP A 32 16.91 -13.63 -15.66
C ASP A 32 15.90 -14.09 -14.61
N GLY A 33 15.96 -15.39 -14.29
CA GLY A 33 15.15 -16.07 -13.27
C GLY A 33 15.50 -15.65 -11.83
N ASP A 34 15.70 -14.36 -11.61
CA ASP A 34 15.93 -13.78 -10.30
C ASP A 34 14.57 -13.52 -9.62
N PRO A 35 14.23 -14.22 -8.52
CA PRO A 35 12.97 -14.03 -7.80
C PRO A 35 12.78 -12.60 -7.24
N VAL A 36 13.84 -11.78 -7.22
CA VAL A 36 13.77 -10.36 -6.86
C VAL A 36 13.19 -9.51 -8.02
N ALA A 37 13.38 -9.93 -9.28
CA ALA A 37 12.90 -9.19 -10.45
C ALA A 37 11.37 -9.18 -10.59
N ALA A 38 10.67 -10.15 -9.99
CA ALA A 38 9.21 -10.21 -9.97
C ALA A 38 8.56 -9.30 -8.90
N ARG A 39 9.35 -8.52 -8.15
CA ARG A 39 8.85 -7.61 -7.11
C ARG A 39 8.85 -6.15 -7.59
N GLY A 40 7.66 -5.56 -7.60
CA GLY A 40 7.47 -4.13 -7.82
C GLY A 40 7.64 -3.36 -6.53
N TYR A 41 8.00 -2.09 -6.65
CA TYR A 41 7.96 -1.17 -5.53
C TYR A 41 6.66 -0.40 -5.56
N SER A 42 5.96 -0.38 -4.44
CA SER A 42 4.75 0.41 -4.25
C SER A 42 4.99 1.48 -3.20
N VAL A 43 4.24 2.57 -3.29
CA VAL A 43 4.31 3.69 -2.36
C VAL A 43 2.97 3.86 -1.68
N LEU A 44 2.93 3.67 -0.36
CA LEU A 44 1.81 4.01 0.49
C LEU A 44 1.90 5.50 0.83
N VAL A 45 0.80 6.22 0.63
CA VAL A 45 0.63 7.61 1.06
C VAL A 45 -0.64 7.68 1.90
N THR A 46 -0.50 8.13 3.14
CA THR A 46 -1.61 8.29 4.08
C THR A 46 -1.84 9.77 4.36
N SER A 47 -3.09 10.15 4.53
CA SER A 47 -3.49 11.51 4.88
C SER A 47 -4.23 11.54 6.23
N THR A 48 -4.21 12.70 6.88
CA THR A 48 -5.02 12.93 8.09
C THR A 48 -6.49 13.23 7.76
N VAL A 49 -6.82 13.62 6.53
CA VAL A 49 -8.20 14.03 6.17
C VAL A 49 -8.72 13.22 4.97
N GLU A 50 -7.84 12.92 4.02
CA GLU A 50 -8.19 12.16 2.82
C GLU A 50 -7.97 10.64 3.01
N LEU A 51 -8.47 9.90 2.02
CA LEU A 51 -8.25 8.47 1.86
C LEU A 51 -6.76 8.12 1.82
N SER A 52 -6.40 6.98 2.39
CA SER A 52 -5.06 6.41 2.23
C SER A 52 -4.96 5.67 0.90
N VAL A 53 -3.87 5.89 0.18
CA VAL A 53 -3.68 5.38 -1.18
C VAL A 53 -2.35 4.64 -1.33
N VAL A 54 -2.35 3.62 -2.18
CA VAL A 54 -1.15 2.89 -2.58
C VAL A 54 -0.95 3.09 -4.07
N TYR A 55 0.18 3.68 -4.46
CA TYR A 55 0.64 3.71 -5.84
C TYR A 55 1.43 2.44 -6.12
N ARG A 56 0.91 1.58 -7.00
CA ARG A 56 1.50 0.28 -7.29
C ARG A 56 2.52 0.36 -8.41
N ASP A 57 3.56 -0.48 -8.28
CA ASP A 57 4.63 -0.65 -9.26
C ASP A 57 5.11 0.68 -9.87
N VAL A 58 5.63 1.55 -8.99
CA VAL A 58 6.02 2.92 -9.37
C VAL A 58 7.16 2.94 -10.38
N LEU A 59 7.90 1.85 -10.52
CA LEU A 59 8.95 1.71 -11.52
C LEU A 59 8.39 1.52 -12.94
N THR A 60 7.19 0.97 -13.09
CA THR A 60 6.57 0.76 -14.41
C THR A 60 5.48 1.78 -14.68
N HIS A 61 4.58 2.02 -13.73
CA HIS A 61 3.41 2.89 -13.88
C HIS A 61 3.60 4.29 -13.28
N GLY A 62 4.71 4.57 -12.60
CA GLY A 62 4.90 5.83 -11.89
C GLY A 62 3.86 5.99 -10.78
N LEU A 63 3.15 7.11 -10.76
CA LEU A 63 2.05 7.36 -9.82
C LEU A 63 0.66 7.18 -10.47
N GLY A 64 0.59 6.52 -11.63
CA GLY A 64 -0.65 6.35 -12.40
C GLY A 64 -1.54 5.22 -11.91
N ASP A 65 -0.97 4.16 -11.34
CA ASP A 65 -1.73 3.02 -10.80
C ASP A 65 -2.00 3.21 -9.31
N GLN A 66 -3.05 4.00 -9.01
CA GLN A 66 -3.47 4.32 -7.65
C GLN A 66 -4.58 3.37 -7.17
N VAL A 67 -4.38 2.79 -5.99
CA VAL A 67 -5.39 1.98 -5.30
C VAL A 67 -5.72 2.61 -3.96
N ILE A 68 -7.01 2.83 -3.71
CA ILE A 68 -7.51 3.35 -2.43
C ILE A 68 -7.59 2.19 -1.41
N LEU A 69 -7.11 2.42 -0.20
CA LEU A 69 -7.33 1.48 0.91
C LEU A 69 -8.79 1.56 1.37
N PRO A 70 -9.54 0.45 1.29
CA PRO A 70 -10.98 0.47 1.51
C PRO A 70 -11.34 0.88 2.94
N ALA A 71 -12.38 1.70 3.09
CA ALA A 71 -12.85 2.20 4.38
C ALA A 71 -11.82 3.05 5.18
N SER A 72 -10.69 3.45 4.59
CA SER A 72 -9.70 4.29 5.28
C SER A 72 -10.24 5.68 5.68
N ASP A 73 -11.31 6.15 5.04
CA ASP A 73 -12.05 7.39 5.34
C ASP A 73 -13.17 7.23 6.38
N GLN A 74 -13.53 6.00 6.75
CA GLN A 74 -14.70 5.73 7.61
C GLN A 74 -14.37 5.73 9.11
N TYR A 75 -13.09 5.79 9.46
CA TYR A 75 -12.62 5.75 10.84
C TYR A 75 -12.33 7.17 11.34
N ASP A 76 -11.07 7.58 11.31
CA ASP A 76 -10.59 8.89 11.73
C ASP A 76 -9.23 9.18 11.06
N SER A 77 -8.66 10.33 11.36
CA SER A 77 -7.37 10.82 10.87
C SER A 77 -6.26 9.79 11.06
N VAL A 78 -5.64 9.33 9.96
CA VAL A 78 -4.50 8.42 10.01
C VAL A 78 -3.27 9.20 10.49
N LEU A 79 -2.68 8.78 11.61
CA LEU A 79 -1.52 9.42 12.23
C LEU A 79 -0.21 8.68 11.92
N CYS A 80 -0.28 7.37 11.79
CA CYS A 80 0.88 6.54 11.51
C CYS A 80 0.50 5.34 10.66
N ALA A 81 1.50 4.80 9.97
CA ALA A 81 1.38 3.57 9.21
C ALA A 81 2.65 2.73 9.35
N LEU A 82 2.50 1.42 9.19
CA LEU A 82 3.58 0.43 9.20
C LEU A 82 3.29 -0.63 8.14
N VAL A 83 4.32 -1.12 7.46
CA VAL A 83 4.21 -2.26 6.54
C VAL A 83 5.06 -3.40 7.05
N THR A 84 4.43 -4.46 7.53
CA THR A 84 5.11 -5.61 8.15
C THR A 84 4.28 -6.87 8.00
N ASP A 85 4.95 -8.01 8.00
CA ASP A 85 4.32 -9.33 8.10
C ASP A 85 3.96 -9.58 9.57
N ILE A 86 2.65 -9.62 9.87
CA ILE A 86 2.11 -9.73 11.23
C ILE A 86 1.73 -11.18 11.54
N ASP A 87 1.21 -11.90 10.56
CA ASP A 87 0.77 -13.29 10.70
C ASP A 87 1.84 -14.32 10.32
N PHE A 88 3.04 -13.84 9.97
CA PHE A 88 4.23 -14.61 9.62
C PHE A 88 4.02 -15.56 8.43
N ASP A 89 3.17 -15.17 7.48
CA ASP A 89 2.93 -15.94 6.25
C ASP A 89 3.86 -15.54 5.08
N GLY A 90 4.73 -14.56 5.30
CA GLY A 90 5.69 -14.02 4.33
C GLY A 90 5.12 -12.91 3.44
N ALA A 91 3.81 -12.63 3.50
CA ALA A 91 3.20 -11.45 2.92
C ALA A 91 3.16 -10.31 3.95
N ARG A 92 3.34 -9.07 3.51
CA ARG A 92 3.32 -7.92 4.41
C ARG A 92 1.93 -7.29 4.43
N GLU A 93 1.41 -7.03 5.62
CA GLU A 93 0.22 -6.24 5.85
C GLU A 93 0.57 -4.75 5.98
N ILE A 94 -0.41 -3.90 5.69
CA ILE A 94 -0.37 -2.48 5.98
C ILE A 94 -1.19 -2.22 7.23
N LEU A 95 -0.57 -1.63 8.24
CA LEU A 95 -1.23 -1.14 9.44
C LEU A 95 -1.39 0.37 9.37
N LEU A 96 -2.59 0.87 9.69
CA LEU A 96 -2.88 2.28 9.89
C LEU A 96 -3.34 2.52 11.33
N GLY A 97 -2.66 3.42 12.03
CA GLY A 97 -3.10 3.91 13.34
C GLY A 97 -3.82 5.24 13.21
N THR A 98 -5.02 5.33 13.76
CA THR A 98 -5.88 6.53 13.68
C THR A 98 -5.90 7.31 15.00
N TYR A 99 -6.27 8.58 14.94
CA TYR A 99 -6.48 9.41 16.13
C TYR A 99 -7.58 8.85 17.06
N GLY A 100 -8.64 8.27 16.48
CA GLY A 100 -9.75 7.60 17.18
C GLY A 100 -9.37 6.33 17.96
N GLN A 101 -8.08 6.04 18.12
CA GLN A 101 -7.53 4.88 18.83
C GLN A 101 -7.94 3.57 18.15
N GLU A 102 -7.99 3.59 16.81
CA GLU A 102 -8.28 2.43 15.99
C GLU A 102 -7.05 2.03 15.17
N LEU A 103 -6.86 0.72 15.05
CA LEU A 103 -5.82 0.10 14.25
C LEU A 103 -6.48 -0.68 13.13
N LEU A 104 -6.18 -0.30 11.89
CA LEU A 104 -6.70 -0.91 10.67
C LEU A 104 -5.61 -1.77 10.05
N CYS A 105 -5.93 -3.00 9.69
CA CYS A 105 -5.00 -3.91 9.04
C CYS A 105 -5.48 -4.32 7.66
N TYR A 106 -4.65 -4.06 6.66
CA TYR A 106 -4.92 -4.39 5.27
C TYR A 106 -3.97 -5.47 4.80
N LYS A 107 -4.52 -6.49 4.14
CA LYS A 107 -3.75 -7.53 3.46
C LYS A 107 -3.95 -7.41 1.98
N TYR A 108 -2.87 -7.52 1.22
CA TYR A 108 -2.95 -7.61 -0.23
C TYR A 108 -3.37 -9.02 -0.62
N THR A 109 -4.43 -9.13 -1.41
CA THR A 109 -4.93 -10.40 -1.93
C THR A 109 -4.98 -10.38 -3.44
N GLY A 110 -4.44 -11.43 -4.04
CA GLY A 110 -4.40 -11.60 -5.48
C GLY A 110 -3.01 -12.04 -5.93
N ALA A 111 -2.98 -12.96 -6.89
CA ALA A 111 -1.76 -13.20 -7.64
C ALA A 111 -1.52 -12.00 -8.57
N ALA A 112 -0.27 -11.79 -8.94
CA ALA A 112 0.09 -11.00 -10.10
C ALA A 112 -0.69 -11.57 -11.31
N GLY A 113 -1.66 -10.84 -11.85
CA GLY A 113 -2.54 -11.34 -12.91
C GLY A 113 -3.88 -10.61 -13.00
N ASN A 114 -4.75 -11.11 -13.89
CA ASN A 114 -6.07 -10.54 -14.12
C ASN A 114 -7.14 -11.41 -13.45
N PRO A 115 -7.93 -10.90 -12.47
CA PRO A 115 -8.02 -9.52 -12.02
C PRO A 115 -6.85 -9.06 -11.14
N PRO A 116 -6.49 -7.76 -11.19
CA PRO A 116 -5.39 -7.21 -10.41
C PRO A 116 -5.63 -7.41 -8.91
N GLY A 117 -4.55 -7.68 -8.17
CA GLY A 117 -4.67 -7.86 -6.73
C GLY A 117 -5.18 -6.61 -6.04
N GLN A 118 -5.89 -6.81 -4.93
CA GLN A 118 -6.61 -5.79 -4.19
C GLN A 118 -6.24 -5.81 -2.71
N PHE A 119 -6.26 -4.64 -2.07
CA PHE A 119 -6.17 -4.54 -0.63
C PHE A 119 -7.53 -4.80 -0.01
N ARG A 120 -7.57 -5.68 0.99
CA ARG A 120 -8.75 -5.91 1.82
C ARG A 120 -8.45 -5.54 3.26
N LEU A 121 -9.39 -4.89 3.92
CA LEU A 121 -9.37 -4.71 5.37
C LEU A 121 -9.62 -6.08 6.02
N VAL A 122 -8.60 -6.65 6.67
CA VAL A 122 -8.69 -7.99 7.27
C VAL A 122 -9.17 -7.94 8.72
N TRP A 123 -8.79 -6.92 9.47
CA TRP A 123 -9.28 -6.71 10.82
C TRP A 123 -9.14 -5.26 11.26
N THR A 124 -9.92 -4.91 12.28
CA THR A 124 -9.86 -3.63 12.98
C THR A 124 -9.83 -3.85 14.48
N ARG A 125 -9.03 -3.06 15.20
CA ARG A 125 -8.98 -3.10 16.66
C ARG A 125 -9.07 -1.70 17.25
N ARG A 126 -10.04 -1.48 18.12
CA ARG A 126 -10.17 -0.26 18.93
C ARG A 126 -9.50 -0.45 20.29
N PHE A 127 -8.82 0.58 20.76
CA PHE A 127 -8.14 0.63 22.06
C PHE A 127 -8.78 1.72 22.92
N PRO A 128 -9.90 1.46 23.61
CA PRO A 128 -10.51 2.45 24.48
C PRO A 128 -9.57 2.82 25.64
N SER A 129 -9.56 4.11 25.99
CA SER A 129 -8.93 4.65 27.20
C SER A 129 -9.64 4.23 28.48
#